data_AF-A0A7S0MKK9-F1
#
_entry.id   AF-A0A7S0MKK9-F1
#
_cell.length_a   1.000
_cell.length_b   1.000
_cell.length_c   1.000
_cell.angle_alpha   90.00
_cell.angle_beta   90.00
_cell.angle_gamma   90.00
#
_symmetry.space_group_name_H-M   'P 1'
#
loop_
_entity.id
_entity.type
_entity.pdbx_description
1 polymer ?
#
loop_
_entity_poly.entity_id
_entity_poly.type
_entity_poly.pdbx_seq_one_letter_code
_entity_poly.pdbx_strand_id
1 'polypeptide(L)'
;MIAIGGIASDIMSEAPSIREFRCGNFGMLVICVMDRYGLQVPDILREMAATTAARGGQAGGLVTLLPDGTGHRCRYVPSKRADVARGLMQRFFAGLWFRSALSWATPPCRMFLGHTRFATSSKPSTNESHPHRFSNPKSVRVWRRGPGGWASAVERFELYVTHNGDFDYWTLFGRVRTQREAGQWLCKVLGATHTIAGCDSVKVAGVMEFLRTQGVWEHALRLAYQLVCTPPFEETIAGKGGDVAGTIRAAAAVADRVFGDFVKTSDLSDPDHVRALAGALSA
;
A
#
# COMPACT_ATOMS: atom_id res chain seq x y z
N MET A 1 -17.73 -6.01 -1.32
CA MET A 1 -17.60 -5.56 0.09
C MET A 1 -16.12 -5.31 0.34
N ILE A 2 -15.75 -4.09 0.67
CA ILE A 2 -14.66 -3.35 0.00
C ILE A 2 -13.29 -3.54 0.65
N ALA A 3 -12.27 -3.58 -0.22
CA ALA A 3 -10.83 -3.69 -0.03
C ALA A 3 -10.13 -2.72 0.95
N ILE A 4 -10.85 -2.17 1.93
CA ILE A 4 -10.34 -1.23 2.96
C ILE A 4 -9.98 -1.97 4.25
N GLY A 5 -10.49 -3.19 4.45
CA GLY A 5 -10.23 -3.99 5.66
C GLY A 5 -8.75 -4.23 5.95
N GLY A 6 -7.90 -4.34 4.93
CA GLY A 6 -6.46 -4.58 5.11
C GLY A 6 -5.61 -3.35 5.45
N ILE A 7 -6.16 -2.12 5.37
CA ILE A 7 -5.42 -0.89 5.72
C ILE A 7 -5.98 -0.29 7.00
N ALA A 8 -7.31 -0.37 7.21
CA ALA A 8 -7.94 0.09 8.44
C ALA A 8 -7.76 -0.89 9.62
N SER A 9 -7.76 -2.21 9.39
CA SER A 9 -7.54 -3.19 10.48
C SER A 9 -6.15 -3.06 11.11
N ASP A 10 -5.12 -2.84 10.30
CA ASP A 10 -3.72 -2.77 10.78
C ASP A 10 -3.40 -1.43 11.45
N ILE A 11 -4.17 -0.36 11.15
CA ILE A 11 -4.05 0.96 11.80
C ILE A 11 -4.95 1.05 13.05
N MET A 12 -6.06 0.32 13.10
CA MET A 12 -7.04 0.41 14.18
C MET A 12 -6.95 -0.71 15.23
N SER A 13 -6.10 -1.73 15.05
CA SER A 13 -5.94 -2.81 16.04
C SER A 13 -5.10 -2.40 17.26
N GLU A 14 -4.19 -1.44 17.12
CA GLU A 14 -3.43 -0.85 18.22
C GLU A 14 -3.12 0.61 17.91
N ALA A 15 -3.96 1.54 18.36
CA ALA A 15 -3.59 2.96 18.35
C ALA A 15 -2.85 3.27 19.67
N PRO A 16 -1.50 3.28 19.71
CA PRO A 16 -0.80 3.90 20.83
C PRO A 16 -1.24 5.37 20.91
N SER A 17 -1.30 5.95 22.11
CA SER A 17 -1.77 7.33 22.32
C SER A 17 -0.99 8.34 21.45
N ILE A 18 -1.52 8.70 20.28
CA ILE A 18 -0.83 9.53 19.28
C ILE A 18 -0.83 10.98 19.76
N ARG A 19 0.24 11.40 20.45
CA ARG A 19 0.51 12.81 20.80
C ARG A 19 1.43 13.53 19.81
N GLU A 20 1.91 12.87 18.76
CA GLU A 20 2.87 13.45 17.81
C GLU A 20 2.36 13.41 16.36
N PHE A 21 1.74 14.50 15.91
CA PHE A 21 1.49 14.74 14.49
C PHE A 21 2.75 15.29 13.82
N ARG A 22 3.57 14.40 13.26
CA ARG A 22 4.73 14.78 12.43
C ARG A 22 4.24 15.21 11.03
N CYS A 23 4.92 16.18 10.41
CA CYS A 23 4.42 17.07 9.33
C CYS A 23 3.88 16.41 8.05
N GLY A 24 2.72 16.84 7.55
CA GLY A 24 2.41 16.82 6.11
C GLY A 24 1.39 15.78 5.64
N ASN A 25 1.19 14.67 6.37
CA ASN A 25 0.21 13.65 6.02
C ASN A 25 -1.21 14.12 6.33
N PHE A 26 -2.12 13.86 5.41
CA PHE A 26 -3.55 14.08 5.59
C PHE A 26 -4.33 12.99 4.85
N GLY A 27 -5.55 12.72 5.26
CA GLY A 27 -6.35 11.71 4.61
C GLY A 27 -7.72 11.61 5.23
N MET A 28 -8.65 11.02 4.49
CA MET A 28 -10.02 10.87 4.92
C MET A 28 -10.56 9.53 4.42
N LEU A 29 -11.30 8.86 5.29
CA LEU A 29 -12.12 7.72 4.94
C LEU A 29 -13.58 8.17 4.90
N VAL A 30 -14.20 8.13 3.72
CA VAL A 30 -15.59 8.51 3.50
C VAL A 30 -16.43 7.24 3.39
N ILE A 31 -17.40 7.07 4.28
CA ILE A 31 -18.40 6.01 4.17
C ILE A 31 -19.58 6.59 3.37
N CYS A 32 -20.04 5.93 2.30
CA CYS A 32 -21.01 6.48 1.35
C CYS A 32 -22.32 7.02 1.94
N VAL A 33 -22.70 6.57 3.14
CA VAL A 33 -23.85 7.16 3.86
C VAL A 33 -23.64 8.66 4.08
N MET A 34 -22.39 9.11 4.24
CA MET A 34 -22.01 10.52 4.41
C MET A 34 -22.23 11.36 3.15
N ASP A 35 -22.26 10.76 1.95
CA ASP A 35 -22.54 11.49 0.72
C ASP A 35 -23.97 12.07 0.71
N ARG A 36 -24.90 11.40 1.41
CA ARG A 36 -26.29 11.88 1.58
C ARG A 36 -26.39 13.13 2.46
N TYR A 37 -25.35 13.44 3.23
CA TYR A 37 -25.29 14.62 4.08
C TYR A 37 -24.60 15.81 3.39
N GLY A 38 -24.36 15.73 2.08
CA GLY A 38 -23.80 16.85 1.31
C GLY A 38 -22.32 17.12 1.60
N LEU A 39 -21.57 16.10 2.04
CA LEU A 39 -20.15 16.23 2.39
C LEU A 39 -19.33 16.74 1.19
N GLN A 40 -18.78 17.94 1.31
CA GLN A 40 -17.91 18.53 0.29
C GLN A 40 -16.47 17.97 0.44
N VAL A 41 -16.28 16.72 0.02
CA VAL A 41 -14.98 16.04 0.06
C VAL A 41 -13.83 16.87 -0.53
N PRO A 42 -13.98 17.55 -1.70
CA PRO A 42 -12.92 18.39 -2.23
C PRO A 42 -12.52 19.54 -1.29
N ASP A 43 -13.49 20.19 -0.64
CA ASP A 43 -13.24 21.32 0.23
C ASP A 43 -12.54 20.89 1.52
N ILE A 44 -12.97 19.77 2.11
CA ILE A 44 -12.33 19.20 3.29
C ILE A 44 -10.87 18.83 2.98
N LEU A 45 -10.63 18.11 1.87
CA LEU A 45 -9.27 17.74 1.47
C LEU A 45 -8.41 18.96 1.14
N ARG A 46 -8.98 20.01 0.54
CA ARG A 46 -8.31 21.30 0.31
C ARG A 46 -7.89 21.93 1.63
N GLU A 47 -8.78 21.96 2.61
CA GLU A 47 -8.53 22.59 3.91
C GLU A 47 -7.48 21.82 4.72
N MET A 48 -7.56 20.48 4.69
CA MET A 48 -6.53 19.62 5.26
C MET A 48 -5.17 19.87 4.61
N ALA A 49 -5.12 19.88 3.28
CA ALA A 49 -3.90 20.16 2.53
C ALA A 49 -3.36 21.58 2.77
N ALA A 50 -4.22 22.59 2.93
CA ALA A 50 -3.83 23.96 3.25
C ALA A 50 -3.22 24.04 4.66
N THR A 51 -3.87 23.38 5.62
CA THR A 51 -3.40 23.30 7.01
C THR A 51 -2.04 22.63 7.09
N THR A 52 -1.83 21.54 6.36
CA THR A 52 -0.52 20.86 6.33
C THR A 52 0.51 21.63 5.52
N ALA A 53 0.12 22.32 4.45
CA ALA A 53 1.01 23.17 3.65
C ALA A 53 1.50 24.40 4.40
N ALA A 54 0.75 24.90 5.39
CA ALA A 54 1.22 25.98 6.27
C ALA A 54 2.50 25.61 7.03
N ARG A 55 2.78 24.31 7.23
CA ARG A 55 4.01 23.80 7.84
C ARG A 55 5.16 23.60 6.85
N GLY A 56 4.96 23.93 5.56
CA GLY A 56 5.95 23.76 4.50
C GLY A 56 5.45 22.97 3.29
N GLY A 57 4.49 23.52 2.54
CA GLY A 57 4.01 22.93 1.29
C GLY A 57 4.80 23.46 0.09
N GLN A 58 5.89 22.78 -0.28
CA GLN A 58 6.60 23.05 -1.54
C GLN A 58 6.17 22.11 -2.67
N ALA A 59 5.55 20.99 -2.30
CA ALA A 59 4.90 20.05 -3.20
C ALA A 59 3.80 19.32 -2.43
N GLY A 60 2.91 18.63 -3.14
CA GLY A 60 1.93 17.77 -2.52
C GLY A 60 1.48 16.64 -3.45
N GLY A 61 0.81 15.67 -2.88
CA GLY A 61 0.12 14.65 -3.65
C GLY A 61 -1.03 14.04 -2.89
N LEU A 62 -1.87 13.35 -3.65
CA LEU A 62 -3.11 12.74 -3.19
C LEU A 62 -3.33 11.46 -3.99
N VAL A 63 -3.83 10.42 -3.32
CA VAL A 63 -4.28 9.19 -3.94
C VAL A 63 -5.64 8.78 -3.41
N THR A 64 -6.46 8.19 -4.28
CA THR A 64 -7.69 7.49 -3.92
C THR A 64 -7.83 6.18 -4.68
N LEU A 65 -8.72 5.31 -4.21
CA LEU A 65 -9.10 4.07 -4.89
C LEU A 65 -10.36 4.31 -5.73
N LEU A 66 -10.31 3.93 -7.00
CA LEU A 66 -11.43 3.98 -7.91
C LEU A 66 -12.33 2.74 -7.76
N PRO A 67 -13.58 2.78 -8.25
CA PRO A 67 -14.53 1.65 -8.13
C PRO A 67 -14.02 0.35 -8.76
N ASP A 68 -13.19 0.47 -9.80
CA ASP A 68 -12.55 -0.65 -10.51
C ASP A 68 -11.32 -1.22 -9.77
N GLY A 69 -11.01 -0.70 -8.58
CA GLY A 69 -9.86 -1.09 -7.78
C GLY A 69 -8.53 -0.45 -8.21
N THR A 70 -8.54 0.47 -9.18
CA THR A 70 -7.32 1.17 -9.61
C THR A 70 -7.02 2.38 -8.73
N GLY A 71 -5.74 2.67 -8.50
CA GLY A 71 -5.33 3.90 -7.83
C GLY A 71 -5.42 5.12 -8.75
N HIS A 72 -6.11 6.17 -8.30
CA HIS A 72 -5.97 7.50 -8.89
C HIS A 72 -5.02 8.33 -8.03
N ARG A 73 -3.76 8.44 -8.46
CA ARG A 73 -2.71 9.23 -7.80
C ARG A 73 -2.40 10.48 -8.61
N CYS A 74 -2.39 11.63 -7.94
CA CYS A 74 -1.90 12.90 -8.48
C CYS A 74 -0.80 13.49 -7.59
N ARG A 75 0.18 14.12 -8.22
CA ARG A 75 1.28 14.83 -7.55
C ARG A 75 1.43 16.19 -8.20
N TYR A 76 1.68 17.21 -7.38
CA TYR A 76 1.75 18.59 -7.79
C TYR A 76 2.95 19.28 -7.16
N VAL A 77 3.76 19.93 -8.00
CA VAL A 77 4.83 20.83 -7.59
C VAL A 77 4.47 22.19 -8.17
N PRO A 78 4.09 23.18 -7.35
CA PRO A 78 3.76 24.52 -7.80
C PRO A 78 4.99 25.23 -8.39
N SER A 79 4.71 26.22 -9.24
CA SER A 79 5.68 27.26 -9.55
C SER A 79 5.80 28.24 -8.37
N LYS A 80 6.74 29.20 -8.46
CA LYS A 80 6.98 30.20 -7.41
C LYS A 80 5.66 30.90 -7.01
N ARG A 81 5.34 30.91 -5.72
CA ARG A 81 4.15 31.56 -5.10
C ARG A 81 2.79 30.94 -5.45
N ALA A 82 2.72 29.81 -6.16
CA ALA A 82 1.45 29.13 -6.38
C ALA A 82 1.01 28.32 -5.15
N ASP A 83 -0.31 28.24 -4.95
CA ASP A 83 -0.95 27.54 -3.84
C ASP A 83 -0.97 26.02 -4.09
N VAL A 84 -0.23 25.26 -3.27
CA VAL A 84 -0.15 23.79 -3.36
C VAL A 84 -1.51 23.15 -3.19
N ALA A 85 -2.29 23.57 -2.18
CA ALA A 85 -3.54 22.93 -1.85
C ALA A 85 -4.55 23.12 -2.98
N ARG A 86 -4.71 24.37 -3.46
CA ARG A 86 -5.59 24.69 -4.58
C ARG A 86 -5.17 23.97 -5.86
N GLY A 87 -3.89 24.06 -6.23
CA GLY A 87 -3.40 23.44 -7.47
C GLY A 87 -3.46 21.91 -7.46
N LEU A 88 -3.19 21.29 -6.31
CA LEU A 88 -3.32 19.84 -6.14
C LEU A 88 -4.78 19.38 -6.28
N MET A 89 -5.72 20.06 -5.61
CA MET A 89 -7.15 19.71 -5.70
C MET A 89 -7.68 19.88 -7.13
N GLN A 90 -7.39 21.03 -7.77
CA GLN A 90 -7.80 21.28 -9.15
C GLN A 90 -7.32 20.17 -10.08
N ARG A 91 -6.03 19.80 -10.00
CA ARG A 91 -5.45 18.76 -10.86
C ARG A 91 -5.99 17.36 -10.55
N PHE A 92 -6.16 17.03 -9.28
CA PHE A 92 -6.66 15.73 -8.84
C PHE A 92 -8.13 15.53 -9.24
N PHE A 93 -9.01 16.48 -8.94
CA PHE A 93 -10.43 16.35 -9.26
C PHE A 93 -10.74 16.50 -10.75
N ALA A 94 -9.98 17.31 -11.50
CA ALA A 94 -10.08 17.30 -12.96
C ALA A 94 -9.74 15.90 -13.52
N GLY A 95 -8.66 15.29 -13.03
CA GLY A 95 -8.28 13.93 -13.41
C GLY A 95 -9.29 12.85 -13.00
N LEU A 96 -9.94 13.01 -11.83
CA LEU A 96 -11.04 12.16 -11.42
C LEU A 96 -12.25 12.32 -12.32
N TRP A 97 -12.66 13.54 -12.65
CA TRP A 97 -13.83 13.80 -13.51
C TRP A 97 -13.71 13.09 -14.87
N PHE A 98 -12.54 13.18 -15.50
CA PHE A 98 -12.27 12.46 -16.75
C PHE A 98 -12.34 10.93 -16.60
N ARG A 99 -12.04 10.39 -15.42
CA ARG A 99 -12.06 8.95 -15.14
C ARG A 99 -13.41 8.45 -14.62
N SER A 100 -14.14 9.26 -13.87
CA SER A 100 -15.47 8.93 -13.34
C SER A 100 -16.55 9.03 -14.41
N ALA A 101 -16.37 9.85 -15.45
CA ALA A 101 -17.23 9.83 -16.63
C ALA A 101 -17.30 8.42 -17.28
N LEU A 102 -16.32 7.55 -17.00
CA LEU A 102 -16.23 6.17 -17.49
C LEU A 102 -16.75 5.12 -16.50
N SER A 103 -17.15 5.47 -15.27
CA SER A 103 -17.63 4.49 -14.26
C SER A 103 -18.61 5.11 -13.26
N TRP A 104 -19.84 4.60 -13.25
CA TRP A 104 -21.00 5.22 -12.59
C TRP A 104 -21.29 4.68 -11.16
N ALA A 105 -20.52 3.73 -10.66
CA ALA A 105 -20.74 3.17 -9.33
C ALA A 105 -19.87 3.88 -8.28
N THR A 106 -20.48 4.52 -7.30
CA THR A 106 -19.74 5.07 -6.14
C THR A 106 -19.48 3.94 -5.14
N PRO A 107 -18.22 3.66 -4.76
CA PRO A 107 -17.92 2.52 -3.90
C PRO A 107 -18.34 2.85 -2.46
N PRO A 108 -19.01 1.93 -1.71
CA PRO A 108 -19.52 2.15 -0.35
C PRO A 108 -18.59 2.83 0.65
N CYS A 109 -17.28 2.79 0.40
CA CYS A 109 -16.31 3.57 1.13
C CYS A 109 -15.20 4.04 0.19
N ARG A 110 -14.78 5.30 0.33
CA ARG A 110 -13.71 5.96 -0.42
C ARG A 110 -12.60 6.36 0.54
N MET A 111 -11.37 6.02 0.22
CA MET A 111 -10.19 6.45 0.97
C MET A 111 -9.42 7.49 0.17
N PHE A 112 -9.03 8.57 0.84
CA PHE A 112 -8.14 9.59 0.32
C PHE A 112 -6.90 9.64 1.22
N LEU A 113 -5.72 9.53 0.61
CA LEU A 113 -4.44 9.63 1.31
C LEU A 113 -3.58 10.66 0.61
N GLY A 114 -3.17 11.69 1.34
CA GLY A 114 -2.42 12.81 0.82
C GLY A 114 -1.25 13.19 1.71
N HIS A 115 -0.32 13.92 1.10
CA HIS A 115 0.83 14.44 1.80
C HIS A 115 1.29 15.76 1.17
N THR A 116 1.57 16.77 1.99
CA THR A 116 2.28 18.00 1.60
C THR A 116 3.73 17.92 2.07
N ARG A 117 4.66 18.06 1.13
CA ARG A 117 6.09 17.89 1.35
C ARG A 117 6.80 19.23 1.47
N PHE A 118 7.61 19.34 2.52
CA PHE A 118 8.68 20.33 2.63
C PHE A 118 10.00 19.67 2.25
N ALA A 119 10.67 20.12 1.20
CA ALA A 119 11.90 19.49 0.76
C ALA A 119 13.09 20.06 1.54
N THR A 120 13.76 19.22 2.32
CA THR A 120 14.91 19.58 3.16
C THR A 120 16.25 19.29 2.48
N SER A 121 16.34 18.20 1.72
CA SER A 121 17.59 17.68 1.14
C SER A 121 17.68 17.78 -0.39
N SER A 122 16.56 18.04 -1.08
CA SER A 122 16.49 18.02 -2.54
C SER A 122 15.52 19.08 -3.10
N LYS A 123 15.66 19.38 -4.40
CA LYS A 123 14.71 20.27 -5.08
C LYS A 123 13.33 19.60 -5.15
N PRO A 124 12.23 20.29 -4.78
CA PRO A 124 10.88 19.76 -4.97
C PRO A 124 10.66 19.27 -6.40
N SER A 125 10.31 18.00 -6.54
CA SER A 125 10.01 17.37 -7.83
C SER A 125 8.82 16.43 -7.69
N THR A 126 8.12 16.20 -8.80
CA THR A 126 6.98 15.28 -8.82
C THR A 126 7.43 13.87 -8.43
N ASN A 127 8.62 13.44 -8.85
CA ASN A 127 9.15 12.12 -8.57
C ASN A 127 9.49 11.89 -7.10
N GLU A 128 9.86 12.92 -6.36
CA GLU A 128 10.12 12.84 -4.91
C GLU A 128 8.88 13.15 -4.06
N SER A 129 7.81 13.64 -4.68
CA SER A 129 6.55 13.92 -3.99
C SER A 129 5.79 12.63 -3.71
N HIS A 130 5.20 12.57 -2.52
CA HIS A 130 4.33 11.49 -2.05
C HIS A 130 2.94 11.60 -2.72
N PRO A 131 2.09 10.55 -2.68
CA PRO A 131 2.36 9.19 -2.21
C PRO A 131 3.29 8.39 -3.13
N HIS A 132 4.24 7.69 -2.52
CA HIS A 132 5.20 6.83 -3.23
C HIS A 132 4.66 5.42 -3.44
N ARG A 133 5.17 4.76 -4.49
CA ARG A 133 4.96 3.34 -4.74
C ARG A 133 6.31 2.72 -5.11
N PHE A 134 6.53 1.47 -4.74
CA PHE A 134 7.78 0.78 -5.05
C PHE A 134 7.73 0.12 -6.42
N SER A 135 6.70 -0.69 -6.67
CA SER A 135 6.46 -1.37 -7.93
C SER A 135 5.31 -0.76 -8.72
N ASN A 136 5.17 -1.20 -9.97
CA ASN A 136 3.98 -0.93 -10.76
C ASN A 136 2.83 -1.83 -10.29
N PRO A 137 1.57 -1.43 -10.57
CA PRO A 137 0.41 -2.25 -10.25
C PRO A 137 0.52 -3.67 -10.81
N LYS A 138 0.12 -4.66 -10.02
CA LYS A 138 0.18 -6.08 -10.39
C LYS A 138 -1.12 -6.80 -10.08
N SER A 139 -1.47 -7.80 -10.86
CA SER A 139 -2.61 -8.66 -10.59
C SER A 139 -2.19 -9.78 -9.64
N VAL A 140 -2.87 -9.91 -8.50
CA VAL A 140 -2.59 -10.94 -7.50
C VAL A 140 -3.90 -11.63 -7.10
N ARG A 141 -3.83 -12.93 -6.79
CA ARG A 141 -4.96 -13.62 -6.17
C ARG A 141 -5.00 -13.29 -4.68
N VAL A 142 -6.15 -12.78 -4.23
CA VAL A 142 -6.38 -12.41 -2.83
C VAL A 142 -7.49 -13.27 -2.25
N TRP A 143 -7.20 -13.92 -1.13
CA TRP A 143 -8.17 -14.59 -0.27
C TRP A 143 -8.71 -13.63 0.78
N ARG A 144 -10.04 -13.60 0.93
CA ARG A 144 -10.72 -12.83 1.97
C ARG A 144 -11.83 -13.65 2.59
N ARG A 145 -12.06 -13.44 3.88
CA ARG A 145 -13.23 -13.94 4.59
C ARG A 145 -14.32 -12.89 4.55
N GLY A 146 -15.45 -13.21 3.95
CA GLY A 146 -16.67 -12.42 3.97
C GLY A 146 -17.80 -13.12 4.73
N PRO A 147 -19.03 -12.58 4.70
CA PRO A 147 -20.19 -13.20 5.33
C PRO A 147 -20.48 -14.62 4.84
N GLY A 148 -20.22 -14.90 3.55
CA GLY A 148 -20.36 -16.22 2.95
C GLY A 148 -19.14 -17.13 3.11
N GLY A 149 -18.22 -16.82 4.02
CA GLY A 149 -16.98 -17.58 4.22
C GLY A 149 -15.81 -17.07 3.40
N TRP A 150 -14.84 -17.95 3.13
CA TRP A 150 -13.64 -17.61 2.38
C TRP A 150 -13.92 -17.58 0.87
N ALA A 151 -13.40 -16.58 0.19
CA ALA A 151 -13.42 -16.48 -1.26
C ALA A 151 -12.08 -15.94 -1.77
N SER A 152 -11.72 -16.28 -3.01
CA SER A 152 -10.60 -15.66 -3.70
C SER A 152 -11.03 -14.94 -4.97
N ALA A 153 -10.34 -13.85 -5.27
CA ALA A 153 -10.47 -13.12 -6.53
C ALA A 153 -9.09 -12.69 -7.01
N VAL A 154 -8.93 -12.53 -8.32
CA VAL A 154 -7.76 -11.85 -8.89
C VAL A 154 -8.03 -10.35 -8.82
N GLU A 155 -7.16 -9.63 -8.14
CA GLU A 155 -7.30 -8.21 -7.87
C GLU A 155 -6.07 -7.44 -8.28
N ARG A 156 -6.28 -6.18 -8.63
CA ARG A 156 -5.19 -5.25 -8.89
C ARG A 156 -4.63 -4.78 -7.54
N PHE A 157 -3.39 -5.17 -7.27
CA PHE A 157 -2.64 -4.76 -6.10
C PHE A 157 -1.78 -3.54 -6.41
N GLU A 158 -1.99 -2.50 -5.62
CA GLU A 158 -1.20 -1.27 -5.62
C GLU A 158 -0.98 -0.86 -4.17
N LEU A 159 0.23 -0.38 -3.85
CA LEU A 159 0.56 0.11 -2.52
C LEU A 159 1.09 1.53 -2.64
N TYR A 160 0.49 2.41 -1.84
CA TYR A 160 0.85 3.83 -1.77
C TYR A 160 1.25 4.17 -0.35
N VAL A 161 2.41 4.80 -0.20
CA VAL A 161 2.92 5.25 1.10
C VAL A 161 3.05 6.77 1.11
N THR A 162 2.55 7.35 2.19
CA THR A 162 2.94 8.67 2.67
C THR A 162 3.69 8.48 3.98
N HIS A 163 4.81 9.14 4.20
CA HIS A 163 5.47 9.17 5.49
C HIS A 163 6.28 10.45 5.65
N ASN A 164 6.73 10.68 6.86
CA ASN A 164 7.55 11.83 7.21
C ASN A 164 8.83 11.33 7.85
N GLY A 165 9.92 12.03 7.58
CA GLY A 165 11.24 11.64 8.05
C GLY A 165 11.98 10.77 7.05
N ASP A 166 13.22 10.48 7.44
CA ASP A 166 14.16 9.77 6.59
C ASP A 166 14.11 8.27 6.88
N PHE A 167 14.31 7.48 5.83
CA PHE A 167 14.54 6.05 5.92
C PHE A 167 16.02 5.78 5.66
N ASP A 168 16.82 5.78 6.73
CA ASP A 168 18.28 5.62 6.63
C ASP A 168 18.71 4.15 6.65
N TYR A 169 18.10 3.36 7.53
CA TYR A 169 18.51 2.00 7.82
C TYR A 169 17.33 1.07 8.09
N TRP A 170 17.58 -0.23 7.87
CA TRP A 170 16.66 -1.30 8.24
C TRP A 170 17.43 -2.52 8.74
N THR A 171 17.02 -3.08 9.86
CA THR A 171 17.60 -4.33 10.37
C THR A 171 17.02 -5.51 9.60
N LEU A 172 17.86 -6.10 8.77
CA LEU A 172 17.53 -7.24 7.92
C LEU A 172 18.58 -8.33 8.11
N PHE A 173 18.13 -9.55 8.42
CA PHE A 173 18.99 -10.72 8.70
C PHE A 173 20.00 -10.46 9.83
N GLY A 174 19.54 -9.84 10.92
CA GLY A 174 20.36 -9.53 12.09
C GLY A 174 21.43 -8.44 11.86
N ARG A 175 21.42 -7.77 10.70
CA ARG A 175 22.37 -6.71 10.35
C ARG A 175 21.65 -5.43 9.99
N VAL A 176 22.23 -4.30 10.37
CA VAL A 176 21.78 -2.98 9.92
C VAL A 176 22.17 -2.82 8.45
N ARG A 177 21.20 -2.60 7.57
CA ARG A 177 21.39 -2.34 6.15
C ARG A 177 21.03 -0.90 5.84
N THR A 178 21.84 -0.24 5.03
CA THR A 178 21.53 1.11 4.52
C THR A 178 20.29 1.08 3.62
N GLN A 179 19.63 2.22 3.45
CA GLN A 179 18.49 2.32 2.52
C GLN A 179 18.85 1.94 1.08
N ARG A 180 20.10 2.18 0.67
CA ARG A 180 20.59 1.79 -0.66
C ARG A 180 20.65 0.27 -0.80
N GLU A 181 21.27 -0.41 0.16
CA GLU A 181 21.33 -1.88 0.19
C GLU A 181 19.93 -2.48 0.25
N ALA A 182 19.08 -1.98 1.16
CA ALA A 182 17.69 -2.42 1.27
C ALA A 182 16.93 -2.23 -0.05
N GLY A 183 17.09 -1.10 -0.73
CA GLY A 183 16.48 -0.84 -2.03
C GLY A 183 16.94 -1.81 -3.12
N GLN A 184 18.23 -2.13 -3.18
CA GLN A 184 18.77 -3.10 -4.14
C GLN A 184 18.22 -4.50 -3.90
N TRP A 185 18.20 -4.92 -2.64
CA TRP A 185 17.64 -6.21 -2.24
C TRP A 185 16.13 -6.29 -2.51
N LEU A 186 15.37 -5.24 -2.17
CA LEU A 186 13.93 -5.16 -2.44
C LEU A 186 13.62 -5.26 -3.93
N CYS A 187 14.44 -4.64 -4.80
CA CYS A 187 14.28 -4.79 -6.25
C CYS A 187 14.36 -6.26 -6.67
N LYS A 188 15.31 -7.03 -6.12
CA LYS A 188 15.45 -8.46 -6.43
C LYS A 188 14.28 -9.27 -5.89
N VAL A 189 13.94 -9.08 -4.62
CA VAL A 189 12.89 -9.87 -3.95
C VAL A 189 11.49 -9.57 -4.50
N LEU A 190 11.21 -8.31 -4.85
CA LEU A 190 9.91 -7.90 -5.39
C LEU A 190 9.84 -7.97 -6.93
N GLY A 191 10.91 -8.43 -7.60
CA GLY A 191 10.96 -8.55 -9.05
C GLY A 191 10.92 -7.21 -9.79
N ALA A 192 11.39 -6.13 -9.17
CA ALA A 192 11.51 -4.82 -9.79
C ALA A 192 12.90 -4.65 -10.41
N THR A 193 12.98 -4.12 -11.64
CA THR A 193 14.28 -3.85 -12.29
C THR A 193 15.01 -2.67 -11.63
N HIS A 194 14.26 -1.68 -11.17
CA HIS A 194 14.75 -0.51 -10.45
C HIS A 194 13.64 0.11 -9.61
N THR A 195 14.02 0.95 -8.63
CA THR A 195 13.06 1.75 -7.87
C THR A 195 12.48 2.86 -8.73
N ILE A 196 11.18 3.12 -8.63
CA ILE A 196 10.48 4.16 -9.42
C ILE A 196 11.02 5.58 -9.14
N ALA A 197 11.54 5.84 -7.95
CA ALA A 197 12.29 7.07 -7.65
C ALA A 197 13.49 6.79 -6.75
N GLY A 198 14.46 7.70 -6.81
CA GLY A 198 15.71 7.62 -6.06
C GLY A 198 15.57 7.90 -4.57
N CYS A 199 14.49 8.53 -4.12
CA CYS A 199 14.29 8.85 -2.71
C CYS A 199 14.14 7.60 -1.84
N ASP A 200 14.55 7.75 -0.59
CA ASP A 200 14.39 6.80 0.52
C ASP A 200 12.92 6.40 0.72
N SER A 201 12.00 7.33 0.47
CA SER A 201 10.59 7.13 0.65
C SER A 201 10.00 6.00 -0.20
N VAL A 202 10.57 5.78 -1.39
CA VAL A 202 10.19 4.64 -2.23
C VAL A 202 10.58 3.33 -1.57
N LYS A 203 11.70 3.27 -0.84
CA LYS A 203 12.17 2.06 -0.17
C LYS A 203 11.25 1.69 0.99
N VAL A 204 10.72 2.67 1.72
CA VAL A 204 9.63 2.44 2.69
C VAL A 204 8.44 1.77 2.01
N ALA A 205 8.01 2.25 0.83
CA ALA A 205 6.95 1.59 0.08
C ALA A 205 7.31 0.15 -0.33
N GLY A 206 8.60 -0.13 -0.60
CA GLY A 206 9.08 -1.48 -0.90
C GLY A 206 9.06 -2.39 0.32
N VAL A 207 9.47 -1.90 1.49
CA VAL A 207 9.37 -2.63 2.76
C VAL A 207 7.91 -2.96 3.06
N MET A 208 7.00 -1.99 2.94
CA MET A 208 5.57 -2.22 3.14
C MET A 208 5.01 -3.23 2.15
N GLU A 209 5.40 -3.18 0.88
CA GLU A 209 5.00 -4.16 -0.12
C GLU A 209 5.56 -5.56 0.16
N PHE A 210 6.79 -5.66 0.67
CA PHE A 210 7.41 -6.91 1.07
C PHE A 210 6.67 -7.55 2.25
N LEU A 211 6.36 -6.75 3.28
CA LEU A 211 5.68 -7.20 4.50
C LEU A 211 4.18 -7.46 4.30
N ARG A 212 3.54 -6.88 3.27
CA ARG A 212 2.11 -7.04 3.04
C ARG A 212 1.77 -8.40 2.44
N THR A 213 1.50 -9.38 3.30
CA THR A 213 1.26 -10.79 2.93
C THR A 213 -0.18 -11.28 3.08
N GLN A 214 -0.96 -10.68 3.98
CA GLN A 214 -2.31 -11.16 4.35
C GLN A 214 -3.21 -11.43 3.13
N GLY A 215 -3.68 -12.68 3.01
CA GLY A 215 -4.56 -13.12 1.93
C GLY A 215 -3.86 -13.39 0.60
N VAL A 216 -2.53 -13.27 0.50
CA VAL A 216 -1.78 -13.48 -0.76
C VAL A 216 -0.66 -14.49 -0.53
N TRP A 217 -0.86 -15.74 -0.97
CA TRP A 217 0.10 -16.83 -0.75
C TRP A 217 1.48 -16.54 -1.32
N GLU A 218 1.57 -16.00 -2.53
CA GLU A 218 2.85 -15.66 -3.15
C GLU A 218 3.66 -14.68 -2.29
N HIS A 219 3.00 -13.68 -1.70
CA HIS A 219 3.66 -12.72 -0.83
C HIS A 219 4.09 -13.36 0.49
N ALA A 220 3.23 -14.18 1.10
CA ALA A 220 3.55 -14.90 2.34
C ALA A 220 4.73 -15.86 2.16
N LEU A 221 4.73 -16.66 1.09
CA LEU A 221 5.81 -17.59 0.77
C LEU A 221 7.11 -16.85 0.42
N ARG A 222 7.03 -15.72 -0.29
CA ARG A 222 8.20 -14.85 -0.53
C ARG A 222 8.80 -14.35 0.78
N LEU A 223 7.97 -13.83 1.70
CA LEU A 223 8.44 -13.36 3.00
C LEU A 223 9.07 -14.53 3.78
N ALA A 224 8.38 -15.67 3.87
CA ALA A 224 8.86 -16.86 4.58
C ALA A 224 10.19 -17.37 4.02
N TYR A 225 10.32 -17.46 2.69
CA TYR A 225 11.57 -17.87 2.03
C TYR A 225 12.73 -16.95 2.41
N GLN A 226 12.52 -15.63 2.39
CA GLN A 226 13.57 -14.69 2.78
C GLN A 226 13.95 -14.83 4.27
N LEU A 227 12.97 -15.04 5.15
CA LEU A 227 13.22 -15.16 6.60
C LEU A 227 13.82 -16.50 7.03
N VAL A 228 13.51 -17.60 6.34
CA VAL A 228 13.85 -18.97 6.78
C VAL A 228 14.95 -19.60 5.93
N CYS A 229 14.88 -19.48 4.60
CA CYS A 229 15.84 -20.13 3.70
C CYS A 229 17.11 -19.29 3.49
N THR A 230 17.08 -18.02 3.92
CA THR A 230 18.18 -17.03 3.94
C THR A 230 19.31 -17.30 2.94
N PRO A 231 19.08 -17.15 1.62
CA PRO A 231 20.22 -16.90 0.75
C PRO A 231 20.97 -15.69 1.31
N PRO A 232 22.31 -15.71 1.39
CA PRO A 232 23.08 -14.55 1.82
C PRO A 232 22.59 -13.29 1.10
N PHE A 233 22.43 -12.20 1.84
CA PHE A 233 21.90 -10.93 1.30
C PHE A 233 22.63 -10.51 0.02
N GLU A 234 23.94 -10.71 0.02
CA GLU A 234 24.87 -10.45 -1.07
C GLU A 234 24.62 -11.37 -2.29
N GLU A 235 24.26 -12.63 -2.07
CA GLU A 235 23.87 -13.56 -3.15
C GLU A 235 22.53 -13.15 -3.78
N THR A 236 21.57 -12.75 -2.96
CA THR A 236 20.28 -12.23 -3.44
C THR A 236 20.48 -11.01 -4.34
N ILE A 237 21.31 -10.06 -3.90
CA ILE A 237 21.66 -8.88 -4.70
C ILE A 237 22.39 -9.27 -5.99
N ALA A 238 23.29 -10.24 -5.91
CA ALA A 238 24.03 -10.76 -7.07
C ALA A 238 23.14 -11.56 -8.04
N GLY A 239 21.89 -11.88 -7.67
CA GLY A 239 21.00 -12.72 -8.47
C GLY A 239 21.45 -14.19 -8.51
N LYS A 240 22.22 -14.62 -7.53
CA LYS A 240 22.63 -16.02 -7.35
C LYS A 240 21.52 -16.72 -6.56
N GLY A 241 21.00 -17.84 -7.09
CA GLY A 241 19.89 -18.56 -6.46
C GLY A 241 18.92 -19.26 -7.42
N GLY A 242 19.12 -19.15 -8.73
CA GLY A 242 18.19 -19.72 -9.72
C GLY A 242 16.86 -18.96 -9.79
N ASP A 243 15.84 -19.55 -10.39
CA ASP A 243 14.50 -18.95 -10.52
C ASP A 243 13.67 -19.10 -9.24
N VAL A 244 14.16 -18.52 -8.13
CA VAL A 244 13.46 -18.51 -6.84
C VAL A 244 12.04 -17.94 -6.97
N ALA A 245 11.87 -16.89 -7.79
CA ALA A 245 10.58 -16.28 -8.02
C ALA A 245 9.60 -17.25 -8.71
N GLY A 246 10.08 -18.04 -9.68
CA GLY A 246 9.31 -19.11 -10.30
C GLY A 246 8.94 -20.21 -9.32
N THR A 247 9.87 -20.64 -8.47
CA THR A 247 9.60 -21.63 -7.41
C THR A 247 8.53 -21.12 -6.43
N ILE A 248 8.62 -19.87 -5.97
CA ILE A 248 7.62 -19.25 -5.09
C ILE A 248 6.25 -19.21 -5.77
N ARG A 249 6.18 -18.81 -7.05
CA ARG A 249 4.91 -18.78 -7.80
C ARG A 249 4.31 -20.17 -7.94
N ALA A 250 5.12 -21.19 -8.21
CA ALA A 250 4.66 -22.57 -8.29
C ALA A 250 4.11 -23.07 -6.94
N ALA A 251 4.83 -22.80 -5.85
CA ALA A 251 4.38 -23.15 -4.50
C ALA A 251 3.10 -22.40 -4.11
N ALA A 252 2.97 -21.12 -4.47
CA ALA A 252 1.77 -20.33 -4.25
C ALA A 252 0.55 -20.91 -4.99
N ALA A 253 0.73 -21.36 -6.23
CA ALA A 253 -0.33 -22.01 -7.00
C ALA A 253 -0.78 -23.35 -6.39
N VAL A 254 0.12 -24.09 -5.73
CA VAL A 254 -0.24 -25.28 -4.95
C VAL A 254 -1.03 -24.89 -3.70
N ALA A 255 -0.54 -23.90 -2.94
CA ALA A 255 -1.24 -23.41 -1.74
C ALA A 255 -2.64 -22.88 -2.05
N ASP A 256 -2.79 -22.12 -3.15
CA ASP A 256 -4.08 -21.64 -3.65
C ASP A 256 -5.06 -22.79 -3.93
N ARG A 257 -4.58 -23.87 -4.54
CA ARG A 257 -5.40 -25.04 -4.86
C ARG A 257 -5.81 -25.79 -3.60
N VAL A 258 -4.85 -26.13 -2.75
CA VAL A 258 -5.10 -26.86 -1.50
C VAL A 258 -6.08 -26.09 -0.62
N PHE A 259 -5.86 -24.79 -0.43
CA PHE A 259 -6.77 -23.97 0.37
C PHE A 259 -8.13 -23.82 -0.31
N GLY A 260 -8.18 -23.68 -1.63
CA GLY A 260 -9.44 -23.62 -2.36
C GLY A 260 -10.26 -24.90 -2.30
N ASP A 261 -9.61 -26.07 -2.31
CA ASP A 261 -10.28 -27.35 -2.13
C ASP A 261 -10.77 -27.51 -0.69
N PHE A 262 -9.95 -27.14 0.30
CA PHE A 262 -10.35 -27.07 1.71
C PHE A 262 -11.60 -26.20 1.92
N VAL A 263 -11.64 -25.00 1.33
CA VAL A 263 -12.79 -24.08 1.46
C VAL A 263 -14.07 -24.67 0.85
N LYS A 264 -13.97 -25.49 -0.21
CA LYS A 264 -15.14 -26.13 -0.84
C LYS A 264 -15.67 -27.33 -0.07
N THR A 265 -14.77 -28.10 0.57
CA THR A 265 -15.12 -29.34 1.25
C THR A 265 -15.45 -29.15 2.72
N SER A 266 -14.94 -28.07 3.32
CA SER A 266 -15.17 -27.77 4.73
C SER A 266 -16.48 -27.02 4.89
N ASP A 267 -17.35 -27.53 5.77
CA ASP A 267 -18.47 -26.74 6.27
C ASP A 267 -17.93 -25.69 7.25
N LEU A 268 -17.48 -24.57 6.69
CA LEU A 268 -16.97 -23.44 7.44
C LEU A 268 -18.06 -22.66 8.21
N SER A 269 -19.31 -23.12 8.16
CA SER A 269 -20.39 -22.60 9.00
C SER A 269 -20.35 -23.16 10.43
N ASP A 270 -19.63 -24.26 10.66
CA ASP A 270 -19.41 -24.85 11.98
C ASP A 270 -18.29 -24.10 12.75
N PRO A 271 -18.61 -23.35 13.82
CA PRO A 271 -17.64 -22.61 14.62
C PRO A 271 -16.61 -23.50 15.34
N ASP A 272 -16.95 -24.77 15.58
CA ASP A 272 -16.10 -25.71 16.30
C ASP A 272 -15.04 -26.30 15.38
N HIS A 273 -15.36 -26.50 14.09
CA HIS A 273 -14.39 -26.86 13.05
C HIS A 273 -13.36 -25.75 12.85
N VAL A 274 -13.79 -24.48 12.85
CA VAL A 274 -12.88 -23.31 12.75
C VAL A 274 -11.99 -23.18 14.00
N ARG A 275 -12.52 -23.43 15.20
CA ARG A 275 -11.73 -23.43 16.44
C ARG A 275 -10.73 -24.57 16.50
N ALA A 276 -11.08 -25.76 16.03
CA ALA A 276 -10.17 -26.89 15.94
C ALA A 276 -8.98 -26.60 15.00
N LEU A 277 -9.22 -25.97 13.84
CA LEU A 277 -8.16 -25.54 12.94
C LEU A 277 -7.28 -24.42 13.52
N ALA A 278 -7.87 -23.44 14.20
CA ALA A 278 -7.11 -22.39 14.85
C ALA A 278 -6.21 -22.95 15.97
N GLY A 279 -6.71 -23.93 16.72
CA GLY A 279 -5.93 -24.66 17.72
C GLY A 279 -4.78 -25.46 17.10
N ALA A 280 -5.01 -26.12 15.97
CA ALA A 280 -3.98 -26.89 15.26
C ALA A 280 -2.88 -26.01 14.62
N LEU A 281 -3.18 -24.76 14.26
CA LEU A 281 -2.20 -23.80 13.72
C LEU A 281 -1.43 -23.04 14.80
N SER A 282 -1.87 -23.13 16.06
CA SER A 282 -1.24 -22.48 17.22
C SER A 282 -0.32 -23.41 18.01
N ALA A 283 -0.25 -24.69 17.61
CA ALA A 283 0.62 -25.73 18.17
C ALA A 283 1.82 -25.98 17.25
#